data_AF-A0A841I049-F1
#
_entry.id   AF-A0A841I049-F1
#
_cell.length_a   1.000
_cell.length_b   1.000
_cell.length_c   1.000
_cell.angle_alpha   90.00
_cell.angle_beta   90.00
_cell.angle_gamma   90.00
#
_symmetry.space_group_name_H-M   'P 1'
#
loop_
_entity.id
_entity.type
_entity.pdbx_description
1 polymer ?
#
loop_
_entity_poly.entity_id
_entity_poly.type
_entity_poly.pdbx_seq_one_letter_code
_entity_poly.pdbx_strand_id
1 'polypeptide(L)'
;MDDLMTLEEAARALCVSESRVMRLVRTHKLEAVRHGRLTLVKRESVAARATTRPHPPQAMAAYHLAGRALAYYRNGVPLSMPREMYVTPDQQADLEAREWLAREITALALDLLSAVNTHHYERIDALLTRWQAVLDEYEFRRPSGLGGVDLEVLTPEAGDPDL
;
A
#
# COMPACT_ATOMS: atom_id res chain seq x y z
N MET A 1 9.50 27.81 -15.44
CA MET A 1 10.88 27.30 -15.53
C MET A 1 10.73 25.80 -15.49
N ASP A 2 10.82 25.18 -16.65
CA ASP A 2 10.28 23.84 -16.90
C ASP A 2 10.97 22.79 -16.03
N ASP A 3 10.17 21.98 -15.35
CA ASP A 3 10.59 20.92 -14.43
C ASP A 3 11.20 19.75 -15.21
N LEU A 4 12.45 19.93 -15.62
CA LEU A 4 13.25 19.00 -16.40
C LEU A 4 14.20 18.23 -15.48
N MET A 5 14.40 16.96 -15.80
CA MET A 5 15.30 16.05 -15.08
C MET A 5 16.28 15.38 -16.04
N THR A 6 17.45 15.03 -15.54
CA THR A 6 18.45 14.27 -16.25
C THR A 6 17.98 12.84 -16.53
N LEU A 7 18.67 12.13 -17.44
CA LEU A 7 18.41 10.71 -17.68
C LEU A 7 18.62 9.86 -16.43
N GLU A 8 19.62 10.21 -15.60
CA GLU A 8 19.91 9.52 -14.34
C GLU A 8 18.76 9.70 -13.34
N GLU A 9 18.25 10.92 -13.17
CA GLU A 9 17.12 11.20 -12.29
C GLU A 9 15.85 10.50 -12.76
N ALA A 10 15.58 10.50 -14.07
CA ALA A 10 14.45 9.77 -14.66
C ALA A 10 14.61 8.25 -14.51
N ALA A 11 15.83 7.73 -14.63
CA ALA A 11 16.16 6.31 -14.45
C ALA A 11 15.90 5.87 -13.01
N ARG A 12 16.32 6.70 -12.03
CA ARG A 12 16.05 6.48 -10.61
C ARG A 12 14.55 6.53 -10.31
N ALA A 13 13.84 7.55 -10.80
CA ALA A 13 12.39 7.70 -10.61
C ALA A 13 11.59 6.53 -11.21
N LEU A 14 12.03 6.01 -12.36
CA LEU A 14 11.39 4.88 -13.02
C LEU A 14 11.93 3.52 -12.57
N CYS A 15 12.97 3.45 -11.74
CA CYS A 15 13.68 2.21 -11.42
C CYS A 15 14.05 1.38 -12.67
N VAL A 16 14.73 2.01 -13.63
CA VAL A 16 15.26 1.36 -14.85
C VAL A 16 16.64 1.92 -15.20
N SER A 17 17.37 1.31 -16.15
CA SER A 17 18.62 1.86 -16.65
C SER A 17 18.41 3.12 -17.50
N GLU A 18 19.39 4.03 -17.53
CA GLU A 18 19.39 5.20 -18.43
C GLU A 18 19.21 4.81 -19.90
N SER A 19 19.79 3.68 -20.32
CA SER A 19 19.60 3.16 -21.69
C SER A 19 18.13 2.84 -21.97
N ARG A 20 17.38 2.37 -20.96
CA ARG A 20 15.94 2.11 -21.08
C ARG A 20 15.14 3.41 -21.06
N VAL A 21 15.52 4.41 -20.28
CA VAL A 21 14.94 5.77 -20.36
C VAL A 21 15.14 6.35 -21.75
N MET A 22 16.35 6.26 -22.32
CA MET A 22 16.63 6.70 -23.69
C MET A 22 15.80 5.96 -24.73
N ARG A 23 15.55 4.65 -24.56
CA ARG A 23 14.62 3.91 -25.42
C ARG A 23 13.18 4.43 -25.29
N LEU A 24 12.73 4.78 -24.09
CA LEU A 24 11.40 5.38 -23.88
C LEU A 24 11.28 6.75 -24.56
N VAL A 25 12.31 7.59 -24.47
CA VAL A 25 12.37 8.88 -25.20
C VAL A 25 12.32 8.64 -26.71
N ARG A 26 13.14 7.72 -27.24
CA ARG A 26 13.15 7.37 -28.68
C ARG A 26 11.83 6.80 -29.19
N THR A 27 11.05 6.16 -28.32
CA THR A 27 9.74 5.58 -28.66
C THR A 27 8.59 6.51 -28.32
N HIS A 28 8.85 7.78 -28.02
CA HIS A 28 7.87 8.81 -27.68
C HIS A 28 6.99 8.46 -26.47
N LYS A 29 7.49 7.60 -25.56
CA LYS A 29 6.83 7.23 -24.30
C LYS A 29 7.23 8.12 -23.13
N LEU A 30 8.24 8.98 -23.32
CA LEU A 30 8.64 10.04 -22.40
C LEU A 30 8.92 11.31 -23.22
N GLU A 31 8.43 12.44 -22.73
CA GLU A 31 8.73 13.74 -23.30
C GLU A 31 10.11 14.20 -22.85
N ALA A 32 10.94 14.64 -23.80
CA ALA A 32 12.28 15.11 -23.53
C ALA A 32 12.63 16.32 -24.40
N VAL A 33 13.49 17.17 -23.87
CA VAL A 33 14.09 18.33 -24.53
C VAL A 33 15.59 18.06 -24.72
N ARG A 34 16.11 18.34 -25.91
CA ARG A 34 17.55 18.34 -26.13
C ARG A 34 18.13 19.71 -25.81
N HIS A 35 19.13 19.74 -24.93
CA HIS A 35 19.92 20.93 -24.62
C HIS A 35 21.38 20.65 -24.97
N GLY A 36 21.78 21.02 -26.19
CA GLY A 36 23.09 20.66 -26.74
C GLY A 36 23.27 19.14 -26.86
N ARG A 37 24.25 18.59 -26.15
CA ARG A 37 24.52 17.14 -26.11
C ARG A 37 23.72 16.40 -25.03
N LEU A 38 23.02 17.13 -24.16
CA LEU A 38 22.25 16.56 -23.05
C LEU A 38 20.81 16.30 -23.48
N THR A 39 20.26 15.18 -23.04
CA THR A 39 18.83 14.88 -23.13
C THR A 39 18.24 15.05 -21.75
N LEU A 40 17.28 15.97 -21.62
CA LEU A 40 16.55 16.24 -20.39
C LEU A 40 15.11 15.76 -20.55
N VAL A 41 14.58 15.03 -19.59
CA VAL A 41 13.23 14.45 -19.61
C VAL A 41 12.31 15.33 -18.78
N LYS A 42 11.06 15.55 -19.21
CA LYS A 42 10.08 16.27 -18.40
C LYS A 42 9.65 15.43 -17.19
N ARG A 43 9.66 16.02 -16.00
CA ARG A 43 9.24 15.36 -14.75
C ARG A 43 7.81 14.81 -14.83
N GLU A 44 6.88 15.61 -15.35
CA GLU A 44 5.47 15.22 -15.48
C GLU A 44 5.29 13.96 -16.34
N SER A 45 6.04 13.86 -17.44
CA SER A 45 5.99 12.70 -18.33
C SER A 45 6.53 11.44 -17.64
N VAL A 46 7.57 11.59 -16.81
CA VAL A 46 8.11 10.51 -15.98
C VAL A 46 7.09 10.07 -14.92
N ALA A 47 6.44 11.01 -14.23
CA ALA A 47 5.41 10.71 -13.25
C ALA A 47 4.20 9.99 -13.89
N ALA A 48 3.71 10.49 -15.02
CA ALA A 48 2.63 9.85 -15.79
C ALA A 48 3.02 8.46 -16.31
N ARG A 49 4.29 8.24 -16.61
CA ARG A 49 4.76 6.92 -17.05
C ARG A 49 4.88 5.94 -15.89
N ALA A 50 5.35 6.39 -14.73
CA ALA A 50 5.47 5.57 -13.53
C ALA A 50 4.12 4.92 -13.19
N THR A 51 3.03 5.70 -13.20
CA THR A 51 1.67 5.21 -12.91
C THR A 51 1.12 4.19 -13.92
N THR A 52 1.74 4.05 -15.10
CA THR A 52 1.31 3.09 -16.15
C THR A 52 2.14 1.81 -16.19
N ARG A 53 3.12 1.64 -15.29
CA ARG A 53 3.88 0.39 -15.24
C ARG A 53 3.02 -0.70 -14.57
N PRO A 54 2.92 -1.90 -15.16
CA PRO A 54 2.32 -3.01 -14.46
C PRO A 54 3.13 -3.27 -13.18
N HIS A 55 2.43 -3.29 -12.05
CA HIS A 55 3.00 -3.71 -10.77
C HIS A 55 3.27 -5.22 -10.82
N PRO A 56 4.31 -5.72 -10.13
CA PRO A 56 4.44 -7.16 -9.93
C PRO A 56 3.22 -7.70 -9.18
N PRO A 57 2.83 -8.98 -9.37
CA PRO A 57 1.63 -9.56 -8.75
C PRO A 57 1.57 -9.33 -7.23
N GLN A 58 2.70 -9.47 -6.53
CA GLN A 58 2.81 -9.21 -5.09
C GLN A 58 2.42 -7.78 -4.68
N ALA A 59 2.73 -6.78 -5.50
CA ALA A 59 2.40 -5.39 -5.23
C ALA A 59 0.92 -5.10 -5.52
N MET A 60 0.32 -5.80 -6.50
CA MET A 60 -1.13 -5.74 -6.73
C MET A 60 -1.90 -6.41 -5.60
N ALA A 61 -1.47 -7.58 -5.14
CA ALA A 61 -2.06 -8.26 -3.98
C ALA A 61 -2.01 -7.36 -2.73
N ALA A 62 -0.86 -6.72 -2.48
CA ALA A 62 -0.71 -5.75 -1.39
C ALA A 62 -1.66 -4.53 -1.52
N TYR A 63 -1.83 -4.00 -2.74
CA TYR A 63 -2.77 -2.92 -3.02
C TYR A 63 -4.22 -3.32 -2.72
N HIS A 64 -4.63 -4.50 -3.19
CA HIS A 64 -5.98 -5.03 -2.94
C HIS A 64 -6.22 -5.29 -1.46
N LEU A 65 -5.25 -5.90 -0.76
CA LEU A 65 -5.31 -6.12 0.68
C LEU A 65 -5.52 -4.81 1.45
N ALA A 66 -4.68 -3.80 1.19
CA ALA A 66 -4.79 -2.49 1.82
C ALA A 66 -6.14 -1.81 1.53
N GLY A 67 -6.62 -1.89 0.28
CA GLY A 67 -7.93 -1.36 -0.10
C GLY A 67 -9.09 -2.02 0.64
N ARG A 68 -9.08 -3.35 0.77
CA ARG A 68 -10.11 -4.10 1.53
C ARG A 68 -10.09 -3.75 3.00
N ALA A 69 -8.92 -3.68 3.61
CA ALA A 69 -8.79 -3.33 5.02
C ALA A 69 -9.34 -1.92 5.32
N LEU A 70 -8.99 -0.93 4.48
CA LEU A 70 -9.54 0.42 4.62
C LEU A 70 -11.06 0.45 4.42
N ALA A 71 -11.59 -0.32 3.46
CA ALA A 71 -13.03 -0.45 3.25
C ALA A 71 -13.73 -1.10 4.45
N TYR A 72 -13.13 -2.14 5.05
CA TYR A 72 -13.63 -2.83 6.23
C TYR A 72 -13.80 -1.86 7.41
N TYR A 73 -12.75 -1.10 7.74
CA TYR A 73 -12.78 -0.16 8.85
C TYR A 73 -13.58 1.12 8.57
N ARG A 74 -13.67 1.54 7.31
CA ARG A 74 -14.54 2.67 6.92
C ARG A 74 -16.02 2.33 7.05
N ASN A 75 -16.42 1.09 6.79
CA ASN A 75 -17.83 0.73 6.57
C ASN A 75 -18.54 0.10 7.77
N GLY A 76 -17.88 -0.33 8.84
CA GLY A 76 -18.69 -1.00 9.86
C GLY A 76 -18.04 -1.67 11.05
N VAL A 77 -16.92 -1.19 11.58
CA VAL A 77 -16.70 -1.45 13.01
C VAL A 77 -17.29 -0.25 13.76
N PRO A 78 -18.48 -0.35 14.38
CA PRO A 78 -18.83 0.58 15.43
C PRO A 78 -17.80 0.35 16.56
N LEU A 79 -16.71 1.13 16.54
CA LEU A 79 -15.74 1.21 17.64
C LEU A 79 -16.40 1.84 18.89
N SER A 80 -17.62 2.38 18.73
CA SER A 80 -18.37 3.01 19.79
C SER A 80 -19.58 2.17 20.17
N MET A 81 -19.54 1.56 21.35
CA MET A 81 -20.76 1.08 22.03
C MET A 81 -21.62 2.30 22.42
N PRO A 82 -22.97 2.18 22.39
CA PRO A 82 -23.82 3.13 23.08
C PRO A 82 -23.43 3.15 24.57
N ARG A 83 -23.14 4.34 25.10
CA ARG A 83 -22.56 4.63 26.43
C ARG A 83 -23.31 4.08 27.65
N GLU A 84 -24.35 3.26 27.48
CA GLU A 84 -25.35 2.96 28.50
C GLU A 84 -25.51 1.47 28.87
N MET A 85 -24.73 0.53 28.30
CA MET A 85 -24.83 -0.89 28.67
C MET A 85 -23.67 -1.36 29.55
N TYR A 86 -23.99 -2.20 30.56
CA TYR A 86 -23.02 -2.91 31.37
C TYR A 86 -22.13 -3.79 30.49
N VAL A 87 -20.93 -3.32 30.17
CA VAL A 87 -19.92 -4.06 29.42
C VAL A 87 -19.19 -4.98 30.40
N THR A 88 -19.14 -6.28 30.13
CA THR A 88 -18.30 -7.18 30.92
C THR A 88 -16.82 -6.86 30.69
N PRO A 89 -15.91 -7.16 31.63
CA PRO A 89 -14.47 -6.97 31.41
C PRO A 89 -13.97 -7.62 30.11
N ASP A 90 -14.51 -8.79 29.75
CA ASP A 90 -14.15 -9.49 28.51
C ASP A 90 -14.62 -8.74 27.26
N GLN A 91 -15.82 -8.16 27.29
CA GLN A 91 -16.33 -7.33 26.18
C GLN A 91 -15.51 -6.04 26.04
N GLN A 92 -15.07 -5.46 27.15
CA GLN A 92 -14.20 -4.27 27.13
C GLN A 92 -12.82 -4.61 26.54
N ALA A 93 -12.22 -5.73 26.95
CA ALA A 93 -10.95 -6.21 26.41
C ALA A 93 -11.02 -6.52 24.91
N ASP A 94 -12.12 -7.11 24.44
CA ASP A 94 -12.36 -7.34 23.01
C ASP A 94 -12.47 -6.02 22.22
N LEU A 95 -13.19 -5.03 22.73
CA LEU A 95 -13.29 -3.71 22.10
C LEU A 95 -11.92 -3.02 21.99
N GLU A 96 -11.14 -3.03 23.08
CA GLU A 96 -9.78 -2.46 23.08
C GLU A 96 -8.86 -3.17 22.09
N ALA A 97 -8.95 -4.51 21.98
CA ALA A 97 -8.21 -5.28 20.99
C ALA A 97 -8.60 -4.92 19.55
N ARG A 98 -9.90 -4.70 19.28
CA ARG A 98 -10.41 -4.30 17.96
C ARG A 98 -10.01 -2.87 17.61
N GLU A 99 -10.08 -1.93 18.54
CA GLU A 99 -9.61 -0.55 18.35
C GLU A 99 -8.11 -0.51 18.06
N TRP A 100 -7.33 -1.28 18.81
CA TRP A 100 -5.90 -1.43 18.58
C TRP A 100 -5.62 -1.97 17.17
N LEU A 101 -6.26 -3.07 16.78
CA LEU A 101 -6.10 -3.67 15.45
C LEU A 101 -6.48 -2.69 14.34
N ALA A 102 -7.61 -2.00 14.48
CA ALA A 102 -8.08 -1.02 13.51
C ALA A 102 -7.04 0.08 13.28
N ARG A 103 -6.41 0.57 14.34
CA ARG A 103 -5.37 1.61 14.26
C ARG A 103 -4.12 1.10 13.54
N GLU A 104 -3.60 -0.06 13.93
CA GLU A 104 -2.39 -0.64 13.35
C GLU A 104 -2.59 -0.98 11.86
N ILE A 105 -3.69 -1.66 11.52
CA ILE A 105 -3.98 -2.07 10.15
C ILE A 105 -4.26 -0.88 9.25
N THR A 106 -4.97 0.15 9.72
CA THR A 106 -5.18 1.37 8.94
C THR A 106 -3.86 2.06 8.61
N ALA A 107 -2.95 2.18 9.57
CA ALA A 107 -1.63 2.76 9.34
C ALA A 107 -0.83 1.96 8.30
N LEU A 108 -0.78 0.63 8.46
CA LEU A 108 -0.08 -0.25 7.51
C LEU A 108 -0.70 -0.23 6.11
N ALA A 109 -2.03 -0.13 5.99
CA ALA A 109 -2.71 -0.08 4.71
C ALA A 109 -2.35 1.20 3.94
N LEU A 110 -2.30 2.34 4.63
CA LEU A 110 -1.86 3.61 4.02
C LEU A 110 -0.40 3.54 3.58
N ASP A 111 0.47 2.95 4.39
CA ASP A 111 1.88 2.75 4.04
C ASP A 111 2.08 1.78 2.87
N LEU A 112 1.28 0.72 2.77
CA LEU A 112 1.28 -0.22 1.64
C LEU A 112 0.84 0.49 0.35
N LEU A 113 -0.26 1.24 0.38
CA LEU A 113 -0.70 2.03 -0.78
C LEU A 113 0.38 3.02 -1.22
N SER A 114 1.05 3.68 -0.26
CA SER A 114 2.17 4.58 -0.55
C SER A 114 3.34 3.85 -1.21
N ALA A 115 3.73 2.69 -0.68
CA ALA A 115 4.82 1.88 -1.22
C ALA A 115 4.52 1.33 -2.62
N VAL A 116 3.28 0.89 -2.88
CA VAL A 116 2.83 0.47 -4.21
C VAL A 116 2.90 1.63 -5.19
N ASN A 117 2.30 2.79 -4.83
CA ASN A 117 2.27 3.97 -5.69
C ASN A 117 3.66 4.53 -6.02
N THR A 118 4.65 4.31 -5.14
CA THR A 118 6.04 4.75 -5.33
C THR A 118 6.95 3.64 -5.86
N HIS A 119 6.41 2.47 -6.21
CA HIS A 119 7.14 1.30 -6.70
C HIS A 119 8.25 0.79 -5.75
N HIS A 120 8.09 1.00 -4.44
CA HIS A 120 9.10 0.63 -3.44
C HIS A 120 8.93 -0.83 -2.97
N TYR A 121 9.19 -1.79 -3.85
CA TYR A 121 8.82 -3.20 -3.65
C TYR A 121 9.45 -3.85 -2.41
N GLU A 122 10.70 -3.55 -2.07
CA GLU A 122 11.33 -4.06 -0.83
C GLU A 122 10.58 -3.63 0.44
N ARG A 123 9.97 -2.45 0.41
CA ARG A 123 9.17 -1.93 1.53
C ARG A 123 7.84 -2.66 1.62
N ILE A 124 7.29 -3.13 0.50
CA ILE A 124 6.04 -3.91 0.49
C ILE A 124 6.24 -5.22 1.28
N ASP A 125 7.31 -5.96 1.03
CA ASP A 125 7.57 -7.24 1.71
C ASP A 125 7.75 -7.06 3.23
N ALA A 126 8.47 -6.00 3.64
CA ALA A 126 8.62 -5.64 5.05
C ALA A 126 7.28 -5.26 5.70
N LEU A 127 6.43 -4.51 5.00
CA LEU A 127 5.11 -4.11 5.48
C LEU A 127 4.16 -5.31 5.57
N LEU A 128 4.19 -6.24 4.62
CA LEU A 128 3.40 -7.48 4.67
C LEU A 128 3.84 -8.38 5.83
N THR A 129 5.14 -8.46 6.12
CA THR A 129 5.65 -9.18 7.29
C THR A 129 5.15 -8.54 8.59
N ARG A 130 5.18 -7.21 8.68
CA ARG A 130 4.64 -6.49 9.84
C ARG A 130 3.12 -6.66 9.96
N TRP A 131 2.41 -6.69 8.84
CA TRP A 131 0.97 -6.93 8.78
C TRP A 131 0.64 -8.28 9.41
N GLN A 132 1.31 -9.36 9.01
CA GLN A 132 1.09 -10.68 9.59
C GLN A 132 1.35 -10.69 11.09
N ALA A 133 2.44 -10.07 11.54
CA ALA A 133 2.75 -9.97 12.98
C ALA A 133 1.66 -9.23 13.78
N VAL A 134 0.99 -8.23 13.19
CA VAL A 134 -0.15 -7.54 13.83
C VAL A 134 -1.37 -8.45 13.93
N LEU A 135 -1.65 -9.27 12.93
CA LEU A 135 -2.73 -10.25 12.99
C LEU A 135 -2.47 -11.32 14.06
N ASP A 136 -1.26 -11.86 14.11
CA ASP A 136 -0.85 -12.85 15.12
C ASP A 136 -0.97 -12.27 16.55
N GLU A 137 -0.56 -11.01 16.73
CA GLU A 137 -0.68 -10.30 18.00
C GLU A 137 -2.14 -10.02 18.38
N TYR A 138 -3.02 -9.74 17.42
CA TYR A 138 -4.46 -9.61 17.68
C TYR A 138 -5.07 -10.94 18.14
N GLU A 139 -4.71 -12.06 17.50
CA GLU A 139 -5.20 -13.38 17.91
C GLU A 139 -4.80 -13.73 19.34
N PHE A 140 -3.62 -13.29 19.78
CA PHE A 140 -3.20 -13.44 21.18
C PHE A 140 -3.94 -12.51 22.14
N ARG A 141 -4.27 -11.28 21.71
CA ARG A 141 -4.95 -10.27 22.52
C ARG A 141 -6.45 -10.48 22.68
N ARG A 142 -7.11 -11.14 21.71
CA ARG A 142 -8.58 -11.28 21.73
C ARG A 142 -9.05 -12.28 22.81
N PRO A 143 -10.09 -11.95 23.59
CA PRO A 143 -10.74 -12.91 24.48
C PRO A 143 -11.34 -14.09 23.70
N SER A 144 -11.15 -15.32 24.19
CA SER A 144 -11.70 -16.52 23.56
C SER A 144 -13.23 -16.56 23.64
N GLY A 145 -13.91 -16.81 22.52
CA GLY A 145 -15.37 -17.06 22.49
C GLY A 145 -16.27 -15.84 22.27
N LEU A 146 -15.70 -14.63 22.10
CA LEU A 146 -16.43 -13.45 21.60
C LEU A 146 -16.20 -13.31 20.10
N GLY A 147 -17.23 -12.91 19.33
CA GLY A 147 -17.14 -12.80 17.88
C GLY A 147 -15.97 -11.91 17.47
N GLY A 148 -15.00 -12.43 16.71
CA GLY A 148 -13.79 -11.68 16.38
C GLY A 148 -13.96 -10.72 15.20
N VAL A 149 -12.92 -9.94 14.92
CA VAL A 149 -12.73 -9.38 13.56
C VAL A 149 -12.65 -10.54 12.58
N ASP A 150 -13.30 -10.38 11.42
CA ASP A 150 -13.15 -11.30 10.31
C ASP A 150 -11.75 -11.14 9.72
N LEU A 151 -10.82 -11.97 10.20
CA LEU A 151 -9.42 -11.91 9.80
C LEU A 151 -9.22 -12.35 8.36
N GLU A 152 -10.15 -13.11 7.76
CA GLU A 152 -10.05 -13.52 6.35
C GLU A 152 -10.04 -12.30 5.42
N VAL A 153 -10.78 -11.23 5.76
CA VAL A 153 -10.76 -9.98 5.00
C VAL A 153 -9.39 -9.28 5.06
N LEU A 154 -8.62 -9.54 6.11
CA LEU A 154 -7.34 -8.93 6.42
C LEU A 154 -6.15 -9.84 6.10
N THR A 155 -6.35 -11.05 5.59
CA THR A 155 -5.25 -11.92 5.15
C THR A 155 -4.93 -11.71 3.65
N PRO A 156 -3.65 -11.83 3.27
CA PRO A 156 -3.23 -11.73 1.87
C PRO A 156 -3.88 -12.79 0.96
N GLU A 157 -4.16 -13.99 1.50
CA GLU A 157 -4.66 -15.15 0.75
C GLU A 157 -6.13 -15.04 0.33
N ALA A 158 -6.89 -14.10 0.89
CA ALA A 158 -8.28 -13.91 0.49
C ALA A 158 -8.42 -13.22 -0.89
N GLY A 159 -7.32 -12.87 -1.56
CA GLY A 159 -7.31 -12.37 -2.94
C GLY A 159 -7.25 -13.52 -3.92
N ASP A 160 -8.13 -13.51 -4.94
CA ASP A 160 -8.20 -14.49 -6.01
C ASP A 160 -6.78 -14.76 -6.59
N PRO A 161 -6.26 -16.00 -6.56
CA PRO A 161 -4.90 -16.32 -7.01
C PRO A 161 -4.68 -16.13 -8.52
N ASP A 162 -5.74 -15.82 -9.27
CA ASP A 162 -5.74 -15.65 -10.72
C ASP A 162 -5.67 -14.18 -11.20
N LEU A 163 -5.33 -13.21 -10.34
CA LEU A 163 -5.14 -11.78 -10.69
C LEU A 163 -3.67 -11.33 -10.79
#